data_AF-A0A7G9Y541-F1
#
_entry.id   AF-A0A7G9Y541-F1
#
_cell.length_a   1.000
_cell.length_b   1.000
_cell.length_c   1.000
_cell.angle_alpha   90.00
_cell.angle_beta   90.00
_cell.angle_gamma   90.00
#
_symmetry.space_group_name_H-M   'P 1'
#
loop_
_entity.id
_entity.type
_entity.pdbx_description
1 polymer ?
#
loop_
_entity_poly.entity_id
_entity_poly.type
_entity_poly.pdbx_seq_one_letter_code
_entity_poly.pdbx_strand_id
1 'polypeptide(L)'
;MAIIEEYVPFETEVTELAVRHLDEDGERIVTTFPKPIGHYQIDGDYHSSWQSPNVEEYLPYNVDAIGKSVERDPELAKEAEKKIYDAAKRITDELGGVGVFGCELFVRVTDGRVDVYANECAPRPHDTGMTTYISHPQGFNEGGLHVRAAAGLPIPARIGDGYRLFDPIAPAASHVIISPAQGFDPEYKGLFDAMTVTGTNIHLFGKPLAYPTGWIVEERMGIALAMGTDAFDAKRKAEIAAHKIMIRTATDTEWKGQTERRMHVVQ
;
A
#
# COMPACT_ATOMS: atom_id res chain seq x y z
N MET A 1 7.84 26.81 9.86
CA MET A 1 6.44 27.00 9.44
C MET A 1 5.68 25.76 9.86
N ALA A 2 4.52 25.89 10.47
CA ALA A 2 3.65 24.77 10.79
C ALA A 2 2.31 24.99 10.09
N ILE A 3 1.68 23.90 9.66
CA ILE A 3 0.32 23.89 9.10
C ILE A 3 -0.58 23.29 10.18
N ILE A 4 -1.78 23.84 10.34
CA ILE A 4 -2.83 23.32 11.23
C ILE A 4 -4.00 22.96 10.33
N GLU A 5 -4.38 21.69 10.34
CA GLU A 5 -5.40 21.12 9.46
C GLU A 5 -6.65 20.77 10.25
N GLU A 6 -7.81 20.79 9.59
CA GLU A 6 -9.03 20.24 10.16
C GLU A 6 -8.98 18.72 10.18
N TYR A 7 -9.67 18.11 11.14
CA TYR A 7 -9.81 16.66 11.15
C TYR A 7 -10.84 16.22 10.08
N VAL A 8 -10.40 15.38 9.14
CA VAL A 8 -11.27 14.77 8.13
C VAL A 8 -11.74 13.40 8.64
N PRO A 9 -13.04 13.19 8.93
CA PRO A 9 -13.55 11.87 9.25
C PRO A 9 -13.73 11.07 7.95
N PHE A 10 -12.74 10.24 7.63
CA PHE A 10 -12.75 9.38 6.44
C PHE A 10 -12.90 7.91 6.82
N GLU A 11 -13.45 7.12 5.90
CA GLU A 11 -13.52 5.66 6.06
C GLU A 11 -12.20 5.03 5.65
N THR A 12 -11.59 5.51 4.56
CA THR A 12 -10.43 4.85 3.95
C THR A 12 -9.37 5.85 3.53
N GLU A 13 -8.13 5.51 3.85
CA GLU A 13 -6.97 6.17 3.30
C GLU A 13 -6.46 5.34 2.11
N VAL A 14 -6.11 6.01 1.03
CA VAL A 14 -5.58 5.37 -0.19
C VAL A 14 -4.33 6.07 -0.68
N THR A 15 -3.43 5.30 -1.27
CA THR A 15 -2.39 5.80 -2.14
C THR A 15 -2.76 5.51 -3.58
N GLU A 16 -2.86 6.54 -4.42
CA GLU A 16 -2.95 6.39 -5.87
C GLU A 16 -1.56 6.50 -6.48
N LEU A 17 -1.06 5.41 -7.07
CA LEU A 17 0.27 5.33 -7.68
C LEU A 17 0.26 5.83 -9.13
N ALA A 18 -0.16 7.08 -9.34
CA ALA A 18 -0.22 7.68 -10.68
C ALA A 18 1.17 7.69 -11.33
N VAL A 19 1.27 7.15 -12.55
CA VAL A 19 2.54 7.02 -13.27
C VAL A 19 2.55 7.92 -14.49
N ARG A 20 3.39 8.96 -14.46
CA ARG A 20 3.64 9.82 -15.62
C ARG A 20 4.76 9.23 -16.48
N HIS A 21 4.50 8.97 -17.75
CA HIS A 21 5.49 8.37 -18.66
C HIS A 21 5.24 8.82 -20.11
N LEU A 22 6.19 8.53 -21.01
CA LEU A 22 5.99 8.73 -22.44
C LEU A 22 4.97 7.73 -22.99
N ASP A 23 4.10 8.17 -23.89
CA ASP A 23 3.18 7.31 -24.63
C ASP A 23 3.92 6.35 -25.58
N GLU A 24 3.16 5.48 -26.24
CA GLU A 24 3.69 4.44 -27.13
C GLU A 24 4.50 5.00 -28.31
N ASP A 25 4.19 6.22 -28.76
CA ASP A 25 4.91 6.91 -29.83
C ASP A 25 6.13 7.69 -29.32
N GLY A 26 6.29 7.83 -28.00
CA GLY A 26 7.40 8.56 -27.38
C GLY A 26 7.28 10.07 -27.47
N GLU A 27 6.11 10.61 -27.82
CA GLU A 27 5.92 12.02 -28.14
C GLU A 27 5.28 12.82 -27.01
N ARG A 28 4.40 12.18 -26.21
CA ARG A 28 3.60 12.87 -25.19
C ARG A 28 3.76 12.22 -23.84
N ILE A 29 3.74 13.06 -22.80
CA ILE A 29 3.61 12.56 -21.44
C ILE A 29 2.14 12.25 -21.19
N VAL A 30 1.87 11.02 -20.77
CA VAL A 30 0.56 10.53 -20.35
C VAL A 30 0.64 10.05 -18.90
N THR A 31 -0.52 9.96 -18.24
CA THR A 31 -0.62 9.39 -16.89
C THR A 31 -1.38 8.09 -16.96
N THR A 32 -0.78 7.03 -16.44
CA THR A 32 -1.39 5.71 -16.25
C THR A 32 -1.65 5.48 -14.76
N PHE A 33 -2.82 4.93 -14.45
CA PHE A 33 -3.31 4.72 -13.09
C PHE A 33 -3.41 3.23 -12.78
N PRO A 34 -2.61 2.70 -11.86
CA PRO A 34 -2.89 1.46 -11.18
C PRO A 34 -4.22 1.53 -10.40
N LYS A 35 -4.73 0.38 -9.95
CA LYS A 35 -5.85 0.40 -9.00
C LYS A 35 -5.43 1.08 -7.69
N PRO A 36 -6.31 1.85 -7.00
CA PRO A 36 -5.97 2.50 -5.74
C PRO A 36 -5.46 1.49 -4.71
N ILE A 37 -4.51 1.91 -3.87
CA ILE A 37 -3.98 1.06 -2.80
C ILE A 37 -4.58 1.54 -1.49
N GLY A 38 -5.49 0.77 -0.90
CA GLY A 38 -5.98 1.06 0.45
C GLY A 38 -4.92 0.77 1.49
N HIS A 39 -4.85 1.56 2.56
CA HIS A 39 -3.96 1.30 3.69
C HIS A 39 -4.53 1.78 5.01
N TYR A 40 -3.87 1.40 6.11
CA TYR A 40 -4.04 2.05 7.40
C TYR A 40 -2.68 2.37 8.03
N GLN A 41 -2.65 3.49 8.74
CA GLN A 41 -1.51 3.93 9.53
C GLN A 41 -1.80 3.75 11.03
N ILE A 42 -0.77 3.47 11.82
CA ILE A 42 -0.80 3.41 13.28
C ILE A 42 0.36 4.26 13.79
N ASP A 43 0.07 5.23 14.66
CA ASP A 43 1.07 6.14 15.22
C ASP A 43 1.96 6.86 14.19
N GLY A 44 1.41 7.12 12.99
CA GLY A 44 2.11 7.80 11.88
C GLY A 44 2.95 6.88 10.99
N ASP A 45 2.93 5.57 11.24
CA ASP A 45 3.58 4.57 10.40
C ASP A 45 2.54 3.70 9.70
N TYR A 46 2.77 3.45 8.41
CA TYR A 46 2.00 2.47 7.66
C TYR A 46 2.23 1.04 8.20
N HIS A 47 1.15 0.28 8.37
CA HIS A 47 1.22 -1.12 8.84
C HIS A 47 0.78 -2.15 7.80
N SER A 48 -0.30 -1.87 7.05
CA SER A 48 -0.79 -2.78 6.02
C SER A 48 -1.53 -2.04 4.91
N SER A 49 -1.37 -2.54 3.68
CA SER A 49 -1.98 -2.03 2.45
C SER A 49 -2.44 -3.19 1.62
N TRP A 50 -3.38 -2.90 0.73
CA TRP A 50 -4.00 -3.88 -0.12
C TRP A 50 -4.44 -3.26 -1.44
N GLN A 51 -4.49 -4.09 -2.46
CA GLN A 51 -4.90 -3.73 -3.81
C GLN A 51 -5.62 -4.92 -4.43
N SER A 52 -6.65 -4.67 -5.22
CA SER A 52 -7.39 -5.71 -5.93
C SER A 52 -7.83 -5.23 -7.31
N PRO A 53 -7.96 -6.12 -8.31
CA PRO A 53 -8.59 -5.77 -9.60
C PRO A 53 -10.00 -5.20 -9.43
N ASN A 54 -10.70 -5.62 -8.37
CA ASN A 54 -12.07 -5.23 -8.06
C ASN A 54 -12.07 -4.24 -6.88
N VAL A 55 -12.31 -2.96 -7.15
CA VAL A 55 -12.28 -1.90 -6.13
C VAL A 55 -13.39 -2.03 -5.10
N GLU A 56 -14.53 -2.62 -5.48
CA GLU A 56 -15.66 -2.92 -4.60
C GLU A 56 -15.30 -3.91 -3.49
N GLU A 57 -14.16 -4.60 -3.58
CA GLU A 57 -13.67 -5.43 -2.50
C GLU A 57 -13.21 -4.64 -1.28
N TYR A 58 -12.84 -3.36 -1.46
CA TYR A 58 -12.18 -2.56 -0.42
C TYR A 58 -12.44 -1.05 -0.46
N LEU A 59 -13.28 -0.52 -1.35
CA LEU A 59 -13.67 0.89 -1.34
C LEU A 59 -15.16 1.08 -1.03
N PRO A 60 -15.52 1.85 0.02
CA PRO A 60 -14.67 2.20 1.16
C PRO A 60 -14.37 0.96 2.02
N TYR A 61 -13.18 0.93 2.61
CA TYR A 61 -12.78 0.02 3.68
C TYR A 61 -12.94 0.71 5.03
N ASN A 62 -13.90 0.28 5.85
CA ASN A 62 -14.06 0.78 7.21
C ASN A 62 -13.41 -0.17 8.23
N VAL A 63 -12.50 0.35 9.04
CA VAL A 63 -11.75 -0.40 10.05
C VAL A 63 -12.63 -0.92 11.18
N ASP A 64 -13.72 -0.23 11.52
CA ASP A 64 -14.70 -0.70 12.50
C ASP A 64 -15.59 -1.83 11.94
N ALA A 65 -15.46 -2.14 10.65
CA ALA A 65 -16.14 -3.23 9.98
C ALA A 65 -15.28 -4.51 9.86
N ILE A 66 -14.05 -4.51 10.37
CA ILE A 66 -13.19 -5.71 10.42
C ILE A 66 -13.93 -6.86 11.11
N GLY A 67 -13.91 -8.04 10.46
CA GLY A 67 -14.57 -9.24 10.97
C GLY A 67 -16.10 -9.26 10.84
N LYS A 68 -16.71 -8.22 10.26
CA LYS A 68 -18.17 -8.13 10.05
C LYS A 68 -18.52 -8.35 8.57
N SER A 69 -19.73 -8.85 8.33
CA SER A 69 -20.30 -8.83 6.98
C SER A 69 -20.60 -7.37 6.60
N VAL A 70 -20.02 -6.90 5.50
CA VAL A 70 -20.23 -5.55 4.97
C VAL A 70 -21.00 -5.65 3.67
N GLU A 71 -22.12 -4.94 3.59
CA GLU A 71 -22.81 -4.76 2.32
C GLU A 71 -21.96 -3.86 1.43
N ARG A 72 -21.61 -4.38 0.25
CA ARG A 72 -20.80 -3.66 -0.73
C ARG A 72 -21.70 -2.90 -1.68
N ASP A 73 -21.32 -1.67 -2.00
CA ASP A 73 -21.94 -0.85 -3.04
C ASP A 73 -20.93 -0.67 -4.20
N PRO A 74 -21.03 -1.48 -5.28
CA PRO A 74 -20.10 -1.42 -6.39
C PRO A 74 -20.12 -0.09 -7.16
N GLU A 75 -21.26 0.59 -7.19
CA GLU A 75 -21.37 1.86 -7.91
C GLU A 75 -20.71 2.99 -7.12
N LEU A 76 -20.90 3.00 -5.80
CA LEU A 76 -20.17 3.89 -4.90
C LEU A 76 -18.65 3.66 -4.95
N ALA A 77 -18.21 2.39 -4.99
CA ALA A 77 -16.79 2.05 -5.10
C ALA A 77 -16.16 2.57 -6.41
N LYS A 78 -16.87 2.42 -7.54
CA LYS A 78 -16.43 2.96 -8.84
C LYS A 78 -16.43 4.49 -8.87
N GLU A 79 -17.40 5.13 -8.19
CA GLU A 79 -17.41 6.59 -8.06
C GLU A 79 -16.18 7.07 -7.28
N ALA A 80 -15.85 6.39 -6.17
CA ALA A 80 -14.65 6.67 -5.39
C ALA A 80 -13.37 6.52 -6.23
N GLU A 81 -13.23 5.41 -6.96
CA GLU A 81 -12.11 5.15 -7.87
C GLU A 81 -11.93 6.28 -8.89
N LYS A 82 -13.00 6.73 -9.54
CA LYS A 82 -12.93 7.83 -10.52
C LYS A 82 -12.48 9.14 -9.88
N LYS A 83 -13.00 9.48 -8.70
CA LYS A 83 -12.62 10.69 -7.96
C LYS A 83 -11.16 10.64 -7.49
N ILE A 84 -10.66 9.46 -7.13
CA ILE A 84 -9.26 9.22 -6.81
C ILE A 84 -8.37 9.51 -8.04
N TYR A 85 -8.71 8.95 -9.20
CA TYR A 85 -7.95 9.21 -10.43
C TYR A 85 -7.98 10.69 -10.85
N ASP A 86 -9.14 11.34 -10.75
CA ASP A 86 -9.28 12.77 -11.05
C ASP A 86 -8.37 13.63 -10.14
N ALA A 87 -8.36 13.33 -8.83
CA ALA A 87 -7.52 14.05 -7.87
C ALA A 87 -6.03 13.82 -8.16
N ALA A 88 -5.60 12.56 -8.31
CA ALA A 88 -4.21 12.22 -8.59
C ALA A 88 -3.74 12.78 -9.95
N LYS A 89 -4.62 12.79 -10.96
CA LYS A 89 -4.32 13.39 -12.26
C LYS A 89 -4.04 14.89 -12.14
N ARG A 90 -4.91 15.63 -11.45
CA ARG A 90 -4.74 17.08 -11.26
C ARG A 90 -3.44 17.40 -10.52
N ILE A 91 -3.14 16.67 -9.45
CA ILE A 91 -1.90 16.83 -8.68
C ILE A 91 -0.68 16.59 -9.58
N THR A 92 -0.66 15.45 -10.28
CA THR A 92 0.52 15.05 -11.07
C THR A 92 0.69 15.86 -12.35
N ASP A 93 -0.38 16.40 -12.94
CA ASP A 93 -0.29 17.34 -14.07
C ASP A 93 0.41 18.64 -13.66
N GLU A 94 0.13 19.17 -12.47
CA GLU A 94 0.75 20.38 -11.94
C GLU A 94 2.19 20.15 -11.46
N LEU A 95 2.48 19.00 -10.81
CA LEU A 95 3.84 18.65 -10.41
C LEU A 95 4.75 18.39 -11.63
N GLY A 96 4.20 17.87 -12.72
CA GLY A 96 4.94 17.57 -13.94
C GLY A 96 5.94 16.42 -13.79
N GLY A 97 6.92 16.36 -14.69
CA GLY A 97 7.93 15.29 -14.70
C GLY A 97 7.40 13.91 -15.15
N VAL A 98 8.25 12.90 -14.99
CA VAL A 98 7.96 11.48 -15.27
C VAL A 98 8.37 10.63 -14.08
N GLY A 99 7.65 9.54 -13.85
CA GLY A 99 7.82 8.65 -12.70
C GLY A 99 6.49 8.30 -12.04
N VAL A 100 6.56 7.38 -11.08
CA VAL A 100 5.50 7.11 -10.11
C VAL A 100 5.40 8.25 -9.10
N PHE A 101 4.16 8.64 -8.80
CA PHE A 101 3.77 9.53 -7.72
C PHE A 101 2.84 8.77 -6.78
N GLY A 102 3.17 8.73 -5.48
CA GLY A 102 2.25 8.24 -4.45
C GLY A 102 1.38 9.38 -3.96
N CYS A 103 0.18 9.54 -4.51
CA CYS A 103 -0.79 10.53 -4.06
C CYS A 103 -1.60 9.95 -2.91
N GLU A 104 -1.42 10.48 -1.70
CA GLU A 104 -2.21 10.09 -0.54
C GLU A 104 -3.52 10.86 -0.51
N LEU A 105 -4.62 10.14 -0.38
CA LEU A 105 -5.97 10.68 -0.43
C LEU A 105 -6.85 10.03 0.65
N PHE A 106 -7.77 10.82 1.20
CA PHE A 106 -8.82 10.34 2.08
C PHE A 106 -10.13 10.16 1.31
N VAL A 107 -10.76 9.01 1.45
CA VAL A 107 -12.08 8.69 0.91
C VAL A 107 -13.09 8.77 2.04
N ARG A 108 -14.02 9.72 1.91
CA ARG A 108 -15.12 9.93 2.85
C ARG A 108 -16.44 9.59 2.19
N VAL A 109 -17.31 8.91 2.90
CA VAL A 109 -18.68 8.59 2.50
C VAL A 109 -19.65 9.22 3.49
N THR A 110 -20.59 10.01 2.99
CA THR A 110 -21.62 10.64 3.83
C THR A 110 -22.94 10.59 3.09
N ASP A 111 -23.96 9.99 3.70
CA ASP A 111 -25.29 9.81 3.12
C ASP A 111 -25.28 9.21 1.70
N GLY A 112 -24.40 8.23 1.45
CA GLY A 112 -24.25 7.56 0.16
C GLY A 112 -23.48 8.35 -0.90
N ARG A 113 -22.93 9.51 -0.56
CA ARG A 113 -22.06 10.31 -1.43
C ARG A 113 -20.60 10.11 -1.07
N VAL A 114 -19.74 9.97 -2.08
CA VAL A 114 -18.28 9.93 -1.91
C VAL A 114 -17.67 11.33 -2.06
N ASP A 115 -16.77 11.70 -1.16
CA ASP A 115 -15.87 12.84 -1.30
C ASP A 115 -14.41 12.36 -1.15
N VAL A 116 -13.50 12.91 -1.95
CA VAL A 116 -12.07 12.58 -1.93
C VAL A 116 -11.28 13.83 -1.59
N TYR A 117 -10.44 13.74 -0.56
CA TYR A 117 -9.59 14.83 -0.07
C TYR A 117 -8.13 14.46 -0.35
N ALA A 118 -7.37 15.38 -0.94
CA ALA A 118 -5.94 15.17 -1.10
C ALA A 118 -5.22 15.48 0.21
N ASN A 119 -4.38 14.56 0.67
CA ASN A 119 -3.55 14.71 1.87
C ASN A 119 -2.17 15.25 1.46
N GLU A 120 -1.37 14.39 0.83
CA GLU A 120 -0.04 14.75 0.32
C GLU A 120 0.31 13.96 -0.94
N CYS A 121 1.49 14.22 -1.51
CA CYS A 121 1.96 13.50 -2.68
C CYS A 121 3.48 13.32 -2.63
N ALA A 122 3.92 12.06 -2.63
CA ALA A 122 5.32 11.70 -2.79
C ALA A 122 5.67 11.60 -4.28
N PRO A 123 6.59 12.42 -4.83
CA PRO A 123 7.00 12.36 -6.23
C PRO A 123 8.01 11.22 -6.49
N ARG A 124 7.72 10.03 -5.97
CA ARG A 124 8.55 8.82 -5.99
C ARG A 124 7.70 7.60 -5.58
N PRO A 125 8.23 6.37 -5.71
CA PRO A 125 7.64 5.20 -5.08
C PRO A 125 7.34 5.42 -3.58
N HIS A 126 6.25 4.81 -3.11
CA HIS A 126 5.70 4.99 -1.78
C HIS A 126 5.67 3.66 -1.03
N ASP A 127 5.79 3.66 0.29
CA ASP A 127 5.95 2.42 1.05
C ASP A 127 4.70 1.52 1.03
N THR A 128 3.50 2.11 1.02
CA THR A 128 2.21 1.45 0.76
C THR A 128 2.20 0.73 -0.60
N GLY A 129 2.96 1.25 -1.57
CA GLY A 129 3.14 0.71 -2.91
C GLY A 129 3.86 -0.63 -2.96
N MET A 130 4.50 -1.08 -1.86
CA MET A 130 5.15 -2.39 -1.82
C MET A 130 4.18 -3.56 -2.06
N THR A 131 2.87 -3.35 -1.89
CA THR A 131 1.82 -4.31 -2.33
C THR A 131 1.99 -4.70 -3.80
N THR A 132 2.42 -3.76 -4.65
CA THR A 132 2.66 -3.98 -6.09
C THR A 132 3.73 -5.03 -6.38
N TYR A 133 4.57 -5.39 -5.41
CA TYR A 133 5.62 -6.39 -5.58
C TYR A 133 5.04 -7.79 -5.77
N ILE A 134 3.78 -8.01 -5.37
CA ILE A 134 3.07 -9.27 -5.57
C ILE A 134 1.75 -9.08 -6.35
N SER A 135 1.13 -7.89 -6.30
CA SER A 135 -0.13 -7.63 -7.04
C SER A 135 0.08 -7.28 -8.51
N HIS A 136 1.24 -6.77 -8.92
CA HIS A 136 1.49 -6.40 -10.32
C HIS A 136 2.27 -7.50 -11.06
N PRO A 137 2.20 -7.54 -12.41
CA PRO A 137 3.06 -8.41 -13.21
C PRO A 137 4.55 -8.21 -12.91
N GLN A 138 5.36 -9.25 -13.11
CA GLN A 138 6.80 -9.17 -12.91
C GLN A 138 7.43 -8.02 -13.73
N GLY A 139 8.25 -7.20 -13.07
CA GLY A 139 8.89 -6.03 -13.68
C GLY A 139 7.99 -4.78 -13.78
N PHE A 140 6.77 -4.83 -13.22
CA PHE A 140 5.81 -3.72 -13.21
C PHE A 140 5.28 -3.38 -11.80
N ASN A 141 6.01 -3.77 -10.74
CA ASN A 141 5.79 -3.14 -9.44
C ASN A 141 6.11 -1.62 -9.52
N GLU A 142 5.78 -0.85 -8.49
CA GLU A 142 6.00 0.61 -8.49
C GLU A 142 7.44 1.00 -8.85
N GLY A 143 8.44 0.23 -8.41
CA GLY A 143 9.84 0.48 -8.75
C GLY A 143 10.11 0.26 -10.23
N GLY A 144 9.59 -0.84 -10.79
CA GLY A 144 9.66 -1.14 -12.22
C GLY A 144 8.95 -0.10 -13.08
N LEU A 145 7.76 0.36 -12.65
CA LEU A 145 7.00 1.43 -13.31
C LEU A 145 7.79 2.76 -13.27
N HIS A 146 8.34 3.10 -12.12
CA HIS A 146 9.12 4.34 -11.95
C HIS A 146 10.38 4.34 -12.82
N VAL A 147 11.14 3.23 -12.83
CA VAL A 147 12.33 3.09 -13.68
C VAL A 147 11.99 3.13 -15.17
N ARG A 148 10.91 2.46 -15.60
CA ARG A 148 10.44 2.52 -16.99
C ARG A 148 10.11 3.95 -17.42
N ALA A 149 9.32 4.65 -16.60
CA ALA A 149 8.96 6.03 -16.85
C ALA A 149 10.19 6.95 -16.95
N ALA A 150 11.12 6.83 -15.99
CA ALA A 150 12.36 7.60 -15.97
C ALA A 150 13.30 7.28 -17.15
N ALA A 151 13.27 6.04 -17.64
CA ALA A 151 14.03 5.60 -18.80
C ALA A 151 13.37 5.96 -20.15
N GLY A 152 12.22 6.64 -20.15
CA GLY A 152 11.46 6.97 -21.36
C GLY A 152 10.83 5.75 -22.04
N LEU A 153 10.65 4.64 -21.30
CA LEU A 153 10.02 3.43 -21.82
C LEU A 153 8.51 3.50 -21.62
N PRO A 154 7.72 2.99 -22.58
CA PRO A 154 6.27 2.98 -22.47
C PRO A 154 5.81 2.02 -21.37
N ILE A 155 4.68 2.36 -20.76
CA ILE A 155 3.96 1.50 -19.81
C ILE A 155 2.67 1.04 -20.49
N PRO A 156 2.52 -0.27 -20.74
CA PRO A 156 1.29 -0.82 -21.29
C PRO A 156 0.12 -0.55 -20.35
N ALA A 157 -1.01 -0.11 -20.90
CA ALA A 157 -2.22 0.16 -20.16
C ALA A 157 -3.44 -0.19 -21.02
N ARG A 158 -4.55 -0.55 -20.37
CA ARG A 158 -5.85 -0.58 -21.06
C ARG A 158 -6.51 0.80 -20.98
N ILE A 159 -7.34 1.14 -21.95
CA ILE A 159 -8.19 2.33 -21.87
C ILE A 159 -9.53 1.93 -21.29
N GLY A 160 -9.99 2.61 -20.25
CA GLY A 160 -11.29 2.36 -19.63
C GLY A 160 -11.76 3.57 -18.84
N ASP A 161 -13.06 3.87 -18.89
CA ASP A 161 -13.69 4.97 -18.15
C ASP A 161 -13.05 6.37 -18.37
N GLY A 162 -12.37 6.58 -19.49
CA GLY A 162 -11.64 7.83 -19.79
C GLY A 162 -10.20 7.88 -19.27
N TYR A 163 -9.70 6.78 -18.67
CA TYR A 163 -8.37 6.69 -18.07
C TYR A 163 -7.50 5.63 -18.77
N ARG A 164 -6.18 5.78 -18.64
CA ARG A 164 -5.19 4.74 -18.92
C ARG A 164 -5.00 3.94 -17.64
N LEU A 165 -5.40 2.67 -17.63
CA LEU A 165 -5.49 1.85 -16.44
C LEU A 165 -4.49 0.70 -16.48
N PHE A 166 -3.86 0.43 -15.33
CA PHE A 166 -2.94 -0.68 -15.11
C PHE A 166 -3.49 -1.61 -14.03
N ASP A 167 -4.08 -2.74 -14.43
CA ASP A 167 -4.71 -3.63 -13.44
C ASP A 167 -3.67 -4.51 -12.72
N PRO A 168 -3.84 -4.73 -11.41
CA PRO A 168 -3.14 -5.81 -10.72
C PRO A 168 -3.59 -7.17 -11.28
N ILE A 169 -2.73 -8.18 -11.12
CA ILE A 169 -2.98 -9.57 -11.55
C ILE A 169 -3.79 -10.39 -10.54
N ALA A 170 -3.83 -9.96 -9.28
CA ALA A 170 -4.56 -10.63 -8.21
C ALA A 170 -4.85 -9.67 -7.05
N PRO A 171 -5.88 -9.95 -6.22
CA PRO A 171 -6.00 -9.34 -4.91
C PRO A 171 -4.76 -9.65 -4.06
N ALA A 172 -4.17 -8.61 -3.49
CA ALA A 172 -2.99 -8.75 -2.67
C ALA A 172 -2.95 -7.75 -1.52
N ALA A 173 -2.09 -8.05 -0.56
CA ALA A 173 -1.81 -7.16 0.54
C ALA A 173 -0.36 -7.28 0.98
N SER A 174 0.07 -6.28 1.73
CA SER A 174 1.31 -6.31 2.47
C SER A 174 1.07 -5.98 3.94
N HIS A 175 1.91 -6.53 4.82
CA HIS A 175 1.91 -6.25 6.25
C HIS A 175 3.35 -6.12 6.73
N VAL A 176 3.66 -5.04 7.41
CA VAL A 176 5.00 -4.75 7.91
C VAL A 176 5.51 -5.84 8.86
N ILE A 177 6.83 -6.02 8.87
CA ILE A 177 7.56 -6.73 9.91
C ILE A 177 8.36 -5.67 10.66
N ILE A 178 7.84 -5.29 11.81
CA ILE A 178 8.44 -4.29 12.70
C ILE A 178 9.27 -5.00 13.77
N SER A 179 10.44 -4.45 14.10
CA SER A 179 11.27 -4.99 15.17
C SER A 179 10.77 -4.59 16.55
N PRO A 180 10.37 -5.56 17.40
CA PRO A 180 10.17 -5.33 18.84
C PRO A 180 11.49 -5.31 19.64
N ALA A 181 12.61 -5.62 18.99
CA ALA A 181 13.94 -5.68 19.59
C ALA A 181 14.83 -4.53 19.10
N GLN A 182 15.74 -4.05 19.95
CA GLN A 182 16.65 -2.95 19.62
C GLN A 182 18.10 -3.42 19.59
N GLY A 183 18.88 -2.98 18.60
CA GLY A 183 20.30 -3.32 18.48
C GLY A 183 20.81 -3.61 17.08
N PHE A 184 22.12 -3.84 17.01
CA PHE A 184 22.80 -4.26 15.79
C PHE A 184 22.62 -5.76 15.53
N ASP A 185 22.86 -6.16 14.29
CA ASP A 185 22.84 -7.55 13.83
C ASP A 185 21.48 -8.24 14.09
N PRO A 186 20.41 -7.74 13.45
CA PRO A 186 19.08 -8.32 13.61
C PRO A 186 19.03 -9.73 13.00
N GLU A 187 18.55 -10.68 13.80
CA GLU A 187 18.32 -12.05 13.39
C GLU A 187 16.81 -12.36 13.33
N TYR A 188 16.42 -13.27 12.44
CA TYR A 188 15.01 -13.59 12.16
C TYR A 188 14.74 -15.07 12.38
N LYS A 189 13.62 -15.38 13.05
CA LYS A 189 13.11 -16.74 13.27
C LYS A 189 11.66 -16.82 12.81
N GLY A 190 11.19 -18.02 12.47
CA GLY A 190 9.80 -18.26 12.05
C GLY A 190 9.57 -18.17 10.53
N LEU A 191 10.64 -18.00 9.74
CA LEU A 191 10.55 -17.95 8.27
C LEU A 191 9.87 -19.18 7.68
N PHE A 192 10.22 -20.39 8.15
CA PHE A 192 9.58 -21.62 7.67
C PHE A 192 8.07 -21.58 7.92
N ASP A 193 7.66 -21.24 9.15
CA ASP A 193 6.25 -21.18 9.53
C ASP A 193 5.49 -20.08 8.78
N ALA A 194 6.11 -18.93 8.53
CA ALA A 194 5.56 -17.84 7.72
C ALA A 194 5.31 -18.31 6.29
N MET A 195 6.27 -19.01 5.69
CA MET A 195 6.17 -19.53 4.33
C MET A 195 5.20 -20.73 4.19
N THR A 196 4.67 -21.28 5.29
CA THR A 196 3.55 -22.25 5.20
C THR A 196 2.21 -21.59 4.86
N VAL A 197 2.10 -20.26 4.98
CA VAL A 197 0.91 -19.52 4.58
C VAL A 197 0.90 -19.40 3.05
N THR A 198 0.02 -20.16 2.39
CA THR A 198 -0.02 -20.22 0.92
C THR A 198 -0.22 -18.85 0.27
N GLY A 199 0.55 -18.57 -0.77
CA GLY A 199 0.47 -17.33 -1.53
C GLY A 199 1.20 -16.15 -0.87
N THR A 200 2.06 -16.41 0.12
CA THR A 200 2.84 -15.38 0.81
C THR A 200 4.30 -15.37 0.37
N ASN A 201 4.93 -14.22 0.55
CA ASN A 201 6.36 -14.02 0.40
C ASN A 201 6.88 -13.04 1.45
N ILE A 202 8.13 -13.17 1.87
CA ILE A 202 8.74 -12.32 2.91
C ILE A 202 9.94 -11.58 2.31
N HIS A 203 9.95 -10.25 2.43
CA HIS A 203 11.09 -9.43 2.07
C HIS A 203 11.71 -8.83 3.34
N LEU A 204 12.95 -9.22 3.65
CA LEU A 204 13.74 -8.63 4.73
C LEU A 204 14.69 -7.58 4.13
N PHE A 205 14.71 -6.37 4.69
CA PHE A 205 15.42 -5.24 4.07
C PHE A 205 16.93 -5.24 4.29
N GLY A 206 17.44 -6.13 5.15
CA GLY A 206 18.87 -6.21 5.44
C GLY A 206 19.42 -4.99 6.20
N LYS A 207 18.55 -4.24 6.90
CA LYS A 207 18.97 -3.15 7.77
C LYS A 207 19.93 -3.68 8.85
N PRO A 208 21.11 -3.09 9.06
CA PRO A 208 22.11 -3.60 10.01
C PRO A 208 21.77 -3.31 11.47
N LEU A 209 20.77 -2.46 11.70
CA LEU A 209 20.40 -1.90 12.99
C LEU A 209 18.87 -1.83 13.08
N ALA A 210 18.32 -2.36 14.16
CA ALA A 210 16.94 -2.10 14.57
C ALA A 210 16.99 -1.07 15.71
N TYR A 211 16.73 0.20 15.42
CA TYR A 211 16.70 1.24 16.46
C TYR A 211 15.51 2.17 16.23
N PRO A 212 14.88 2.66 17.30
CA PRO A 212 13.95 3.76 17.21
C PRO A 212 14.64 5.03 16.69
N THR A 213 14.17 5.59 15.58
CA THR A 213 14.50 6.98 15.22
C THR A 213 13.55 7.93 15.94
N GLY A 214 14.05 8.60 16.99
CA GLY A 214 13.26 9.58 17.75
C GLY A 214 12.31 8.93 18.75
N TRP A 215 11.02 9.27 18.70
CA TRP A 215 9.98 8.80 19.63
C TRP A 215 9.33 7.47 19.20
N ILE A 216 9.62 6.99 17.99
CA ILE A 216 9.02 5.77 17.41
C ILE A 216 9.83 4.58 17.87
N VAL A 217 9.24 3.68 18.66
CA VAL A 217 9.92 2.56 19.37
C VAL A 217 10.30 1.39 18.44
N GLU A 218 9.86 1.44 17.18
CA GLU A 218 9.59 0.26 16.35
C GLU A 218 10.11 0.49 14.91
N GLU A 219 11.20 -0.18 14.53
CA GLU A 219 11.83 -0.03 13.19
C GLU A 219 11.30 -1.08 12.22
N ARG A 220 10.91 -0.66 11.00
CA ARG A 220 10.44 -1.57 9.95
C ARG A 220 11.60 -2.37 9.34
N MET A 221 11.66 -3.67 9.60
CA MET A 221 12.77 -4.55 9.17
C MET A 221 12.47 -5.36 7.91
N GLY A 222 11.20 -5.50 7.58
CA GLY A 222 10.76 -6.21 6.40
C GLY A 222 9.28 -6.04 6.15
N ILE A 223 8.77 -6.83 5.22
CA ILE A 223 7.36 -6.88 4.88
C ILE A 223 6.97 -8.30 4.48
N ALA A 224 5.79 -8.73 4.91
CA ALA A 224 5.12 -9.90 4.38
C ALA A 224 4.17 -9.45 3.27
N LEU A 225 4.22 -10.14 2.14
CA LEU A 225 3.36 -9.94 0.99
C LEU A 225 2.46 -11.16 0.84
N ALA A 226 1.22 -10.99 0.42
CA ALA A 226 0.30 -12.10 0.21
C ALA A 226 -0.65 -11.84 -0.96
N MET A 227 -0.93 -12.87 -1.75
CA MET A 227 -2.08 -12.92 -2.64
C MET A 227 -3.25 -13.65 -1.96
N GLY A 228 -4.47 -13.18 -2.23
CA GLY A 228 -5.70 -13.72 -1.68
C GLY A 228 -6.74 -14.02 -2.75
N THR A 229 -7.83 -14.69 -2.33
CA THR A 229 -9.04 -14.80 -3.17
C THR A 229 -9.78 -13.46 -3.30
N ASP A 230 -9.59 -12.58 -2.33
CA ASP A 230 -10.03 -11.19 -2.29
C ASP A 230 -9.06 -10.36 -1.44
N ALA A 231 -9.24 -9.04 -1.41
CA ALA A 231 -8.40 -8.14 -0.63
C ALA A 231 -8.34 -8.48 0.87
N PHE A 232 -9.43 -8.99 1.46
CA PHE A 232 -9.47 -9.32 2.91
C PHE A 232 -8.67 -10.58 3.23
N ASP A 233 -8.83 -11.65 2.44
CA ASP A 233 -8.04 -12.87 2.57
C ASP A 233 -6.54 -12.57 2.37
N ALA A 234 -6.18 -11.71 1.41
CA ALA A 234 -4.81 -11.28 1.21
C ALA A 234 -4.24 -10.58 2.45
N LYS A 235 -4.97 -9.61 3.03
CA LYS A 235 -4.57 -8.91 4.26
C LYS A 235 -4.34 -9.88 5.40
N ARG A 236 -5.31 -10.76 5.64
CA ARG A 236 -5.23 -11.78 6.70
C ARG A 236 -4.00 -12.65 6.54
N LYS A 237 -3.70 -13.12 5.32
CA LYS A 237 -2.51 -13.95 5.06
C LYS A 237 -1.20 -13.19 5.28
N ALA A 238 -1.10 -11.95 4.79
CA ALA A 238 0.09 -11.12 4.98
C ALA A 238 0.36 -10.89 6.47
N GLU A 239 -0.68 -10.59 7.24
CA GLU A 239 -0.59 -10.38 8.68
C GLU A 239 -0.19 -11.66 9.44
N ILE A 240 -0.83 -12.81 9.17
CA ILE A 240 -0.45 -14.09 9.77
C ILE A 240 1.03 -14.39 9.50
N ALA A 241 1.48 -14.20 8.25
CA ALA A 241 2.86 -14.46 7.87
C ALA A 241 3.84 -13.50 8.58
N ALA A 242 3.50 -12.21 8.68
CA ALA A 242 4.29 -11.23 9.42
C ALA A 242 4.38 -11.58 10.91
N HIS A 243 3.26 -11.90 11.57
CA HIS A 243 3.22 -12.19 13.01
C HIS A 243 3.94 -13.51 13.39
N LYS A 244 4.21 -14.40 12.43
CA LYS A 244 5.05 -15.59 12.65
C LYS A 244 6.54 -15.25 12.71
N ILE A 245 6.96 -14.07 12.26
CA ILE A 245 8.36 -13.65 12.30
C ILE A 245 8.69 -13.11 13.70
N MET A 246 9.72 -13.70 14.30
CA MET A 246 10.33 -13.20 15.53
C MET A 246 11.67 -12.57 15.22
N ILE A 247 12.02 -11.50 15.93
CA ILE A 247 13.27 -10.77 15.78
C ILE A 247 13.99 -10.74 17.13
N ARG A 248 15.32 -10.83 17.07
CA ARG A 248 16.25 -10.49 18.14
C ARG A 248 17.42 -9.69 17.55
N THR A 249 18.26 -9.14 18.40
CA THR A 249 19.50 -8.46 17.99
C THR A 249 20.68 -8.95 18.83
N ALA A 250 21.90 -8.52 18.51
CA ALA A 250 23.09 -8.84 19.30
C ALA A 250 23.00 -8.31 20.75
N THR A 251 22.28 -7.21 20.99
CA THR A 251 22.11 -6.62 22.33
C THR A 251 20.82 -7.02 23.02
N ASP A 252 19.79 -7.34 22.25
CA ASP A 252 18.49 -7.80 22.74
C ASP A 252 18.29 -9.25 22.29
N THR A 253 18.84 -10.17 23.08
CA THR A 253 19.06 -11.56 22.66
C THR A 253 17.80 -12.44 22.75
N GLU A 254 16.72 -11.93 23.33
CA GLU A 254 15.45 -12.64 23.43
C GLU A 254 14.69 -12.59 22.11
N TRP A 255 14.14 -13.73 21.69
CA TRP A 255 13.26 -13.77 20.53
C TRP A 255 11.92 -13.12 20.87
N LYS A 256 11.57 -12.05 20.16
CA LYS A 256 10.33 -11.30 20.36
C LYS A 256 9.48 -11.34 19.10
N GLY A 257 8.19 -11.62 19.28
CA GLY A 257 7.18 -11.51 18.23
C GLY A 257 6.62 -10.09 18.16
N GLN A 258 5.90 -9.81 17.07
CA GLN A 258 5.19 -8.54 16.92
C GLN A 258 3.97 -8.47 17.84
N THR A 259 3.57 -7.27 18.23
CA THR A 259 2.39 -7.05 19.08
C THR A 259 1.18 -6.73 18.19
N GLU A 260 0.06 -7.41 18.44
CA GLU A 260 -1.20 -7.12 17.75
C GLU A 260 -1.72 -5.72 18.08
N ARG A 261 -2.26 -5.03 17.07
CA ARG A 261 -2.83 -3.68 17.21
C ARG A 261 -4.31 -3.71 16.85
N ARG A 262 -5.08 -2.70 17.27
CA ARG A 262 -6.53 -2.63 17.02
C ARG A 262 -6.91 -2.78 15.54
N MET A 263 -6.07 -2.29 14.62
CA MET A 263 -6.33 -2.28 13.17
C MET A 263 -5.92 -3.58 12.46
N HIS A 264 -5.25 -4.49 13.19
CA HIS A 264 -4.87 -5.81 12.70
C HIS A 264 -6.13 -6.68 12.52
N VAL A 265 -6.20 -7.41 11.41
CA VAL A 265 -7.38 -8.19 10.99
C VAL A 265 -7.42 -9.59 11.61
N VAL A 266 -6.33 -10.05 12.21
CA VAL A 266 -6.23 -11.27 13.00
C VAL A 266 -6.26 -10.87 14.47
N GLN A 267 -7.35 -11.22 15.15
CA GLN A 267 -7.55 -11.06 16.60
C GLN A 267 -8.02 -12.38 17.19
#